data_AF-A0A0G1GXF8-F1
#
_entry.id   AF-A0A0G1GXF8-F1
#
_cell.length_a   1.000
_cell.length_b   1.000
_cell.length_c   1.000
_cell.angle_alpha   90.00
_cell.angle_beta   90.00
_cell.angle_gamma   90.00
#
_symmetry.space_group_name_H-M   'P 1'
#
loop_
_entity.id
_entity.type
_entity.pdbx_description
1 polymer ?
#
loop_
_entity_poly.entity_id
_entity_poly.type
_entity_poly.pdbx_seq_one_letter_code
_entity_poly.pdbx_strand_id
1 'polypeptide(L)'
;MNKRTIAKIVLTVAAVTPLFAFAATVGTILTDIQTILNTVIPILMILATVVFLWGVITYITAGGDEEKAKSGRTYIIWGLIGLFAMVAVWGLVRALVNTFGVGSTGVPGGPGTF
;
A
#
# COMPACT_ATOMS: atom_id res chain seq x y z
N MET A 1 49.70 -15.84 14.65
CA MET A 1 48.27 -16.16 14.42
C MET A 1 48.18 -17.60 13.95
N ASN A 2 47.60 -18.49 14.77
CA ASN A 2 47.65 -19.92 14.49
C ASN A 2 46.67 -20.29 13.37
N LYS A 3 47.10 -21.15 12.43
CA LYS A 3 46.26 -21.65 11.31
C LYS A 3 44.91 -22.22 11.79
N ARG A 4 44.89 -22.78 13.00
CA ARG A 4 43.68 -23.32 13.67
C ARG A 4 42.68 -22.24 14.11
N THR A 5 43.13 -21.04 14.45
CA THR A 5 42.26 -19.91 14.83
C THR A 5 41.62 -19.29 13.60
N ILE A 6 42.37 -19.15 12.50
CA ILE A 6 41.87 -18.65 11.21
C ILE A 6 40.79 -19.60 10.68
N ALA A 7 41.03 -20.91 10.71
CA ALA A 7 40.07 -21.90 10.24
C ALA A 7 38.73 -21.84 11.00
N LYS A 8 38.75 -21.60 12.32
CA LYS A 8 37.53 -21.47 13.13
C LYS A 8 36.73 -20.21 12.79
N ILE A 9 37.39 -19.07 12.61
CA ILE A 9 36.73 -17.80 12.25
C ILE A 9 36.04 -17.91 10.89
N VAL A 10 36.73 -18.50 9.90
CA VAL A 10 36.18 -18.71 8.56
C VAL A 10 34.95 -19.62 8.61
N LEU A 11 34.99 -20.70 9.40
CA LEU A 11 33.89 -21.66 9.51
C LEU A 11 32.67 -21.04 10.21
N THR A 12 32.88 -20.19 11.21
CA THR A 12 31.78 -19.44 11.86
C THR A 12 31.18 -18.38 10.95
N VAL A 13 31.99 -17.66 10.16
CA VAL A 13 31.47 -16.66 9.22
C VAL A 13 30.68 -17.36 8.10
N ALA A 14 31.22 -18.46 7.54
CA ALA A 14 30.55 -19.24 6.50
C ALA A 14 29.24 -19.93 6.98
N ALA A 15 29.08 -20.16 8.28
CA ALA A 15 27.84 -20.70 8.83
C ALA A 15 26.74 -19.64 9.00
N VAL A 16 27.11 -18.35 9.08
CA VAL A 16 26.17 -17.23 9.25
C VAL A 16 25.84 -16.55 7.92
N THR A 17 26.68 -16.69 6.88
CA THR A 17 26.38 -16.22 5.51
C THR A 17 25.03 -16.67 4.93
N PRO A 18 24.50 -17.89 5.20
CA PRO A 18 23.20 -18.29 4.67
C PRO A 18 22.04 -17.48 5.27
N LEU A 19 22.15 -17.04 6.53
CA LEU A 19 21.11 -16.25 7.20
C LEU A 19 20.93 -14.88 6.53
N PHE A 20 22.02 -14.27 6.05
CA PHE A 20 21.98 -13.03 5.29
C PHE A 20 21.44 -13.23 3.87
N ALA A 21 21.69 -14.39 3.25
CA ALA A 21 21.09 -14.73 1.97
C ALA A 21 19.56 -14.88 2.08
N PHE A 22 19.06 -15.54 3.14
CA PHE A 22 17.61 -15.64 3.39
C PHE A 22 16.97 -14.27 3.71
N ALA A 23 17.65 -13.41 4.48
CA ALA A 23 17.17 -12.05 4.75
C ALA A 23 17.11 -11.19 3.47
N ALA A 24 18.08 -11.35 2.56
CA ALA A 24 18.08 -10.67 1.27
C ALA A 24 16.88 -11.11 0.40
N THR A 25 16.52 -12.39 0.39
CA THR A 25 15.35 -12.90 -0.34
C THR A 25 14.03 -12.36 0.20
N VAL A 26 13.91 -12.21 1.52
CA VAL A 26 12.72 -11.57 2.13
C VAL A 26 12.68 -10.09 1.74
N GLY A 27 13.82 -9.40 1.77
CA GLY A 27 13.95 -8.02 1.32
C GLY A 27 13.46 -7.82 -0.12
N THR A 28 13.85 -8.71 -1.05
CA THR A 28 13.42 -8.62 -2.46
C THR A 28 11.93 -8.81 -2.66
N ILE A 29 11.30 -9.73 -1.92
CA ILE A 29 9.85 -9.95 -2.01
C ILE A 29 9.08 -8.72 -1.49
N LEU A 30 9.54 -8.12 -0.39
CA LEU A 30 8.93 -6.90 0.13
C LEU A 30 9.07 -5.73 -0.84
N THR A 31 10.20 -5.59 -1.54
CA THR A 31 10.38 -4.52 -2.54
C THR A 31 9.53 -4.74 -3.78
N ASP A 32 9.36 -5.99 -4.21
CA ASP A 32 8.50 -6.32 -5.35
C ASP A 32 7.04 -6.01 -5.05
N ILE A 33 6.56 -6.41 -3.87
CA ILE A 33 5.19 -6.10 -3.40
C ILE A 33 5.00 -4.58 -3.29
N GLN A 34 5.96 -3.86 -2.71
CA GLN A 34 5.88 -2.40 -2.61
C GLN A 34 5.78 -1.75 -4.00
N THR A 35 6.55 -2.23 -4.98
CA THR A 35 6.53 -1.70 -6.35
C THR A 35 5.17 -1.91 -7.03
N ILE A 36 4.58 -3.10 -6.84
CA ILE A 36 3.23 -3.41 -7.36
C ILE A 36 2.18 -2.52 -6.69
N LEU A 37 2.20 -2.42 -5.36
CA LEU A 37 1.24 -1.60 -4.62
C LEU A 37 1.34 -0.11 -4.99
N ASN A 38 2.56 0.42 -5.12
CA ASN A 38 2.80 1.80 -5.54
C ASN A 38 2.22 2.11 -6.92
N THR A 39 2.12 1.11 -7.80
CA THR A 39 1.54 1.26 -9.14
C THR A 39 0.02 1.10 -9.11
N VAL A 40 -0.50 0.14 -8.34
CA VAL A 40 -1.93 -0.21 -8.33
C VAL A 40 -2.76 0.80 -7.53
N ILE A 41 -2.27 1.29 -6.39
CA ILE A 41 -3.00 2.24 -5.53
C ILE A 41 -3.45 3.51 -6.29
N PRO A 42 -2.58 4.23 -7.03
CA PRO A 42 -3.00 5.43 -7.75
C PRO A 42 -4.04 5.12 -8.85
N ILE A 43 -3.94 3.95 -9.51
CA ILE A 43 -4.93 3.51 -10.50
C ILE A 43 -6.29 3.31 -9.83
N LEU A 44 -6.32 2.65 -8.67
CA LEU A 44 -7.55 2.44 -7.91
C LEU A 44 -8.15 3.76 -7.40
N MET A 45 -7.33 4.73 -6.99
CA MET A 45 -7.78 6.07 -6.61
C MET A 45 -8.45 6.81 -7.77
N ILE A 46 -7.87 6.74 -8.97
CA ILE A 46 -8.45 7.32 -10.18
C ILE A 46 -9.79 6.65 -10.48
N LEU A 47 -9.84 5.31 -10.48
CA LEU A 47 -11.08 4.57 -10.71
C LEU A 47 -12.17 4.92 -9.69
N ALA A 48 -11.84 4.96 -8.40
CA ALA A 48 -12.78 5.32 -7.35
C ALA A 48 -13.32 6.76 -7.53
N THR A 49 -12.45 7.69 -7.93
CA THR A 49 -12.84 9.07 -8.25
C THR A 49 -13.77 9.13 -9.46
N VAL A 50 -13.49 8.36 -10.51
CA VAL A 50 -14.35 8.28 -11.71
C VAL A 50 -15.73 7.73 -11.35
N VAL A 51 -15.81 6.65 -10.56
CA VAL A 51 -17.09 6.07 -10.12
C VAL A 51 -17.87 7.06 -9.25
N PHE A 52 -17.19 7.77 -8.36
CA PHE A 52 -17.80 8.82 -7.55
C PHE A 52 -18.40 9.93 -8.43
N LEU A 53 -17.62 10.46 -9.38
CA LEU A 53 -18.07 11.49 -10.32
C LEU A 53 -19.22 10.99 -11.21
N TRP A 54 -19.17 9.74 -11.66
CA TRP A 54 -20.24 9.12 -12.43
C TRP A 54 -21.55 9.08 -11.63
N GLY A 55 -21.47 8.73 -10.34
CA GLY A 55 -22.61 8.78 -9.44
C GLY A 55 -23.18 10.19 -9.29
N VAL A 56 -22.33 11.21 -9.14
CA VAL A 56 -22.73 12.62 -9.04
C VAL A 56 -23.44 13.08 -10.31
N ILE A 57 -22.86 12.80 -11.48
CA ILE A 57 -23.47 13.16 -12.77
C ILE A 57 -24.82 12.47 -12.93
N THR A 58 -24.91 11.17 -12.63
CA THR A 58 -26.17 10.40 -12.72
C THR A 58 -27.23 10.95 -11.76
N TYR A 59 -26.83 11.35 -10.56
CA TYR A 59 -27.74 11.92 -9.57
C TYR A 59 -28.28 13.29 -9.99
N ILE A 60 -27.43 14.16 -10.53
CA ILE A 60 -27.84 15.52 -10.96
C ILE A 60 -28.69 15.45 -12.24
N THR A 61 -28.35 14.55 -13.17
CA THR A 61 -29.08 14.39 -14.43
C THR A 61 -30.38 13.60 -14.30
N ALA A 62 -30.70 13.08 -13.11
CA ALA A 62 -31.91 12.29 -12.88
C ALA A 62 -33.21 13.07 -13.17
N GLY A 63 -33.22 14.40 -13.00
CA GLY A 63 -34.32 15.25 -13.49
C GLY A 63 -35.73 14.90 -12.97
N GLY A 64 -35.85 14.26 -11.80
CA GLY A 64 -37.12 13.79 -11.23
C GLY A 64 -37.40 12.30 -11.39
N ASP A 65 -36.56 11.57 -12.12
CA ASP A 65 -36.59 10.10 -12.20
C ASP A 65 -36.01 9.50 -10.90
N GLU A 66 -36.91 8.98 -10.04
CA GLU A 66 -36.52 8.40 -8.74
C GLU A 66 -35.56 7.22 -8.88
N GLU A 67 -35.65 6.44 -9.95
CA GLU A 67 -34.83 5.26 -10.16
C GLU A 67 -33.38 5.64 -10.51
N LYS A 68 -33.22 6.66 -11.38
CA LYS A 68 -31.91 7.25 -11.69
C LYS A 68 -31.29 7.98 -10.50
N ALA A 69 -32.10 8.70 -9.72
CA ALA A 69 -31.63 9.35 -8.50
C ALA A 69 -31.13 8.33 -7.47
N LYS A 70 -31.85 7.21 -7.30
CA LYS A 70 -31.47 6.15 -6.37
C LYS A 70 -30.18 5.43 -6.80
N SER A 71 -30.04 5.14 -8.08
CA SER A 71 -28.83 4.51 -8.62
C SER A 71 -27.63 5.48 -8.59
N GLY A 72 -27.81 6.75 -8.95
CA GLY A 72 -26.79 7.80 -8.80
C GLY A 72 -26.30 7.94 -7.35
N ARG A 73 -27.22 8.02 -6.38
CA ARG A 73 -26.87 8.06 -4.94
C ARG A 73 -26.08 6.82 -4.51
N THR A 74 -26.44 5.64 -5.03
CA THR A 74 -25.74 4.39 -4.74
C THR A 74 -24.28 4.48 -5.20
N TYR A 75 -24.03 4.89 -6.45
CA TYR A 75 -22.67 5.05 -6.96
C TYR A 75 -21.85 6.09 -6.19
N ILE A 76 -22.46 7.20 -5.76
CA ILE A 76 -21.80 8.20 -4.91
C ILE A 76 -21.33 7.57 -3.59
N ILE A 77 -22.22 6.83 -2.92
CA ILE A 77 -21.90 6.21 -1.62
C ILE A 77 -20.79 5.17 -1.78
N TRP A 78 -20.87 4.31 -2.79
CA TRP A 78 -19.83 3.31 -3.05
C TRP A 78 -18.47 3.94 -3.40
N GLY A 79 -18.46 4.98 -4.24
CA GLY A 79 -17.26 5.74 -4.57
C GLY A 79 -16.67 6.43 -3.33
N LEU A 80 -17.52 7.06 -2.50
CA LEU A 80 -17.10 7.73 -1.28
C LEU A 80 -16.53 6.77 -0.24
N ILE A 81 -17.17 5.60 -0.03
CA ILE A 81 -16.66 4.56 0.87
C ILE A 81 -15.29 4.07 0.39
N GLY A 82 -15.13 3.83 -0.91
CA GLY A 82 -13.85 3.40 -1.49
C GLY A 82 -12.74 4.43 -1.25
N LEU A 83 -13.00 5.71 -1.55
CA LEU A 83 -12.06 6.80 -1.32
C LEU A 83 -11.74 6.99 0.16
N PHE A 84 -12.77 6.97 1.02
CA PHE A 84 -12.60 7.11 2.46
C PHE A 84 -11.76 5.97 3.04
N ALA A 85 -12.03 4.72 2.68
CA ALA A 85 -11.26 3.57 3.15
C ALA A 85 -9.78 3.66 2.74
N MET A 86 -9.48 4.05 1.50
CA MET A 86 -8.11 4.23 1.03
C MET A 86 -7.35 5.27 1.86
N VAL A 87 -7.97 6.43 2.12
CA VAL A 87 -7.36 7.50 2.92
C VAL A 87 -7.26 7.11 4.40
N ALA A 88 -8.29 6.47 4.95
CA ALA A 88 -8.34 6.08 6.36
C ALA A 88 -7.26 5.06 6.73
N VAL A 89 -7.03 4.05 5.88
CA VAL A 89 -5.96 3.05 6.09
C VAL A 89 -4.59 3.75 6.13
N TRP A 90 -4.33 4.68 5.22
CA TRP A 90 -3.07 5.43 5.18
C TRP A 90 -2.90 6.40 6.34
N GLY A 91 -3.98 7.04 6.76
CA GLY A 91 -4.00 7.87 7.96
C GLY A 91 -3.64 7.05 9.20
N LEU A 92 -4.18 5.84 9.32
CA LEU A 92 -3.87 4.93 10.42
C LEU A 92 -2.42 4.44 10.36
N VAL A 93 -1.92 4.01 9.20
CA VAL A 93 -0.53 3.57 9.02
C VAL A 93 0.44 4.69 9.43
N ARG A 94 0.20 5.93 8.98
CA ARG A 94 1.03 7.09 9.37
C ARG A 94 0.94 7.38 10.87
N ALA A 95 -0.24 7.27 11.47
CA ALA A 95 -0.39 7.44 12.91
C ALA A 95 0.43 6.41 13.69
N LEU A 96 0.40 5.14 13.27
CA LEU A 96 1.18 4.06 13.89
C LEU A 96 2.69 4.28 13.72
N VAL A 97 3.14 4.60 12.50
CA VAL A 97 4.55 4.91 12.19
C VAL A 97 5.07 6.05 13.08
N ASN A 98 4.31 7.14 13.17
CA ASN A 98 4.67 8.28 14.01
C ASN A 98 4.64 7.96 15.52
N THR A 99 3.71 7.11 15.96
CA THR A 99 3.56 6.75 17.38
C THR A 99 4.67 5.81 17.84
N PHE A 100 5.03 4.82 17.04
CA PHE A 100 6.03 3.81 17.39
C PHE A 100 7.46 4.17 16.97
N GLY A 101 7.64 5.28 16.23
CA GLY A 101 8.96 5.76 15.80
C GLY A 101 9.69 4.78 14.88
N VAL A 102 8.97 3.84 14.27
CA VAL A 102 9.52 2.92 13.28
C VAL A 102 9.72 3.72 11.99
N GLY A 103 10.95 3.84 11.50
CA GLY A 103 11.23 4.60 10.27
C GLY A 103 10.34 4.13 9.11
N SER A 104 10.02 5.01 8.16
CA SER A 104 9.10 4.75 7.04
C SER A 104 9.62 3.73 6.00
N THR A 105 10.72 3.04 6.29
CA THR A 105 11.28 1.96 5.47
C THR A 105 10.28 0.82 5.33
N GLY A 106 9.81 0.59 4.10
CA GLY A 106 8.90 -0.51 3.77
C GLY A 106 7.42 -0.14 3.71
N VAL A 107 7.08 1.12 4.00
CA VAL A 107 5.73 1.64 3.83
C VAL A 107 5.58 2.10 2.37
N PRO A 108 4.62 1.57 1.58
CA PRO A 108 4.38 2.02 0.21
C PRO A 108 4.09 3.54 0.11
N GLY A 109 3.94 4.08 -1.09
CA GLY A 109 3.39 5.41 -1.30
C GLY A 109 1.90 5.41 -0.95
N GLY A 110 1.47 6.42 -0.19
CA GLY A 110 0.05 6.64 0.07
C GLY A 110 -0.66 7.37 -1.07
N PRO A 111 -2.00 7.41 -1.05
CA PRO A 111 -2.76 8.25 -1.95
C PRO A 111 -2.24 9.69 -1.93
N GLY A 112 -1.87 10.22 -3.10
CA GLY A 112 -1.34 11.58 -3.25
C GLY A 112 0.17 11.74 -3.03
N THR A 113 0.92 10.66 -2.78
CA THR A 113 2.39 10.71 -2.83
C THR A 113 2.84 10.21 -4.20
N PHE A 114 2.97 11.16 -5.14
CA PHE A 114 3.55 10.92 -6.46
C PHE A 114 5.05 11.24 -6.43
#